data_AF-A0A833W8G8-F1
#
_entry.id   AF-A0A833W8G8-F1
#
_cell.length_a   1.000
_cell.length_b   1.000
_cell.length_c   1.000
_cell.angle_alpha   90.00
_cell.angle_beta   90.00
_cell.angle_gamma   90.00
#
_symmetry.space_group_name_H-M   'P 1'
#
loop_
_entity.id
_entity.type
_entity.pdbx_description
1 polymer ?
#
loop_
_entity_poly.entity_id
_entity_poly.type
_entity_poly.pdbx_seq_one_letter_code
_entity_poly.pdbx_strand_id
1 'polypeptide(L)'
;MPLLLSAVAVIANKTLSTKNGVRDSFWQKDPQFLIRRMGESEERKNSKMAEQAVCKPSLKVVPTYEPNDPSIFFFPRCTRVNRCGGCCGNQLLSCEAKKTETQNFEIVVAKFMGDRFEYQGKQVVPIDVDTKCECNCIIKPSDCTPKQIYKPAECKCTCTNQDERQKCNEHEEKTWDSINCSCSCRNPHECSTGWFYDQNTCRCEQLPLSRSWFSSVTRETGYRFGQTQRPENAPPVIIALSDADDPRRKPKPDPEYK
;
A
#
# COMPACT_ATOMS: atom_id res chain seq x y z
N MET A 1 79.41 -8.32 53.69
CA MET A 1 78.27 -9.23 53.45
C MET A 1 77.27 -9.01 54.57
N PRO A 2 75.93 -8.97 54.36
CA PRO A 2 75.10 -8.51 53.24
C PRO A 2 74.16 -7.33 53.68
N LEU A 3 73.36 -6.80 52.73
CA LEU A 3 72.05 -6.11 52.84
C LEU A 3 71.86 -4.86 53.72
N LEU A 4 71.43 -3.74 53.10
CA LEU A 4 70.03 -3.24 53.13
C LEU A 4 69.86 -1.89 52.38
N LEU A 5 68.92 -1.92 51.42
CA LEU A 5 67.93 -0.92 51.01
C LEU A 5 68.20 0.59 51.20
N SER A 6 68.05 1.36 50.12
CA SER A 6 67.22 2.59 50.10
C SER A 6 66.78 2.94 48.68
N ALA A 7 65.50 3.29 48.57
CA ALA A 7 64.79 3.66 47.36
C ALA A 7 65.09 5.11 46.94
N VAL A 8 65.08 5.39 45.64
CA VAL A 8 64.90 6.74 45.09
C VAL A 8 63.95 6.66 43.89
N ALA A 9 62.87 7.43 43.99
CA ALA A 9 61.86 7.62 42.95
C ALA A 9 62.44 8.39 41.76
N VAL A 10 62.11 7.94 40.55
CA VAL A 10 62.41 8.67 39.30
C VAL A 10 61.11 9.21 38.72
N ILE A 11 61.03 10.54 38.68
CA ILE A 11 59.98 11.33 38.04
C ILE A 11 60.20 11.27 36.53
N ALA A 12 59.23 10.76 35.77
CA ALA A 12 59.26 10.76 34.31
C ALA A 12 58.41 11.91 33.76
N ASN A 13 59.10 12.97 33.32
CA ASN A 13 58.55 14.01 32.44
C ASN A 13 58.34 13.45 31.02
N LYS A 14 57.18 13.67 30.41
CA LYS A 14 57.05 13.71 28.94
C LYS A 14 56.06 14.77 28.49
N THR A 15 56.60 15.76 27.78
CA THR A 15 55.92 16.78 26.99
C THR A 15 55.64 16.30 25.57
N LEU A 16 54.47 16.72 25.05
CA LEU A 16 54.01 16.91 23.66
C LEU A 16 54.24 15.81 22.60
N SER A 17 53.14 15.40 21.94
CA SER A 17 53.06 15.47 20.47
C SER A 17 51.62 15.34 19.97
N THR A 18 51.26 16.28 19.10
CA THR A 18 50.03 16.42 18.30
C THR A 18 49.74 15.23 17.38
N LYS A 19 48.48 14.80 17.29
CA LYS A 19 47.94 14.10 16.10
C LYS A 19 46.54 14.58 15.76
N ASN A 20 46.37 14.88 14.48
CA ASN A 20 45.17 15.30 13.77
C ASN A 20 44.00 14.32 13.94
N GLY A 21 42.78 14.86 13.98
CA GLY A 21 41.54 14.09 13.91
C GLY A 21 40.36 14.99 13.55
N VAL A 22 40.10 15.12 12.25
CA VAL A 22 38.89 15.71 11.66
C VAL A 22 37.66 15.00 12.24
N ARG A 23 36.72 15.74 12.84
CA ARG A 23 35.37 15.24 13.15
C ARG A 23 34.32 16.29 12.77
N ASP A 24 33.34 15.79 12.04
CA ASP A 24 32.22 16.48 11.42
C ASP A 24 31.47 17.41 12.37
N SER A 25 31.29 18.65 11.93
CA SER A 25 30.48 19.68 12.57
C SER A 25 29.15 19.79 11.82
N PHE A 26 28.22 18.90 12.14
CA PHE A 26 26.85 18.98 11.63
C PHE A 26 25.93 18.38 12.70
N TRP A 27 24.89 19.13 13.10
CA TRP A 27 24.02 18.88 14.28
C TRP A 27 24.52 19.40 15.63
N GLN A 28 24.96 20.65 15.69
CA GLN A 28 24.86 21.42 16.92
C GLN A 28 24.28 22.81 16.59
N LYS A 29 22.96 22.86 16.46
CA LYS A 29 22.21 24.11 16.53
C LYS A 29 21.08 23.93 17.52
N ASP A 30 21.21 24.61 18.65
CA ASP A 30 20.23 24.67 19.72
C ASP A 30 18.86 25.11 19.16
N PRO A 31 17.76 24.38 19.44
CA PRO A 31 16.42 24.74 18.97
C PRO A 31 15.81 25.95 19.71
N GLN A 32 16.58 26.69 20.50
CA GLN A 32 16.08 27.73 21.39
C GLN A 32 15.80 29.09 20.71
N PHE A 33 16.11 29.24 19.42
CA PHE A 33 16.09 30.56 18.78
C PHE A 33 14.73 30.99 18.19
N LEU A 34 13.75 30.09 18.06
CA LEU A 34 12.46 30.42 17.42
C LEU A 34 11.30 30.70 18.40
N ILE A 35 11.48 30.59 19.73
CA ILE A 35 10.38 30.73 20.70
C ILE A 35 10.72 31.78 21.77
N ARG A 36 10.80 33.06 21.40
CA ARG A 36 10.94 34.14 22.41
C ARG A 36 10.10 35.40 22.20
N ARG A 37 9.12 35.41 21.30
CA ARG A 37 8.29 36.61 21.02
C ARG A 37 6.81 36.54 21.38
N MET A 38 6.31 35.44 21.93
CA MET A 38 4.93 35.36 22.40
C MET A 38 4.95 34.94 23.87
N GLY A 39 4.28 35.72 24.72
CA GLY A 39 4.13 35.45 26.14
C GLY A 39 3.85 33.97 26.38
N GLU A 40 4.65 33.37 27.25
CA GLU A 40 4.66 31.93 27.50
C GLU A 40 3.42 31.56 28.30
N SER A 41 2.45 30.89 27.66
CA SER A 41 1.30 30.34 28.36
C SER A 41 1.78 29.30 29.39
N GLU A 42 1.14 29.23 30.56
CA GLU A 42 1.48 28.25 31.61
C GLU A 42 1.49 26.80 31.09
N GLU A 43 0.71 26.50 30.05
CA GLU A 43 0.70 25.22 29.34
C GLU A 43 2.04 24.86 28.69
N ARG A 44 2.82 25.85 28.21
CA ARG A 44 4.15 25.61 27.62
C ARG A 44 5.21 25.35 28.69
N LYS A 45 5.09 25.97 29.87
CA LYS A 45 6.02 25.78 31.00
C LYS A 45 5.94 24.37 31.60
N ASN A 46 4.76 23.74 31.51
CA ASN A 46 4.55 22.35 31.95
C ASN A 46 4.65 21.32 30.81
N SER A 47 5.21 21.69 29.65
CA SER A 47 5.35 20.76 28.54
C SER A 47 6.59 19.88 28.71
N LYS A 48 6.39 18.56 28.66
CA LYS A 48 7.47 17.56 28.57
C LYS A 48 7.61 17.15 27.10
N MET A 49 8.85 16.97 26.64
CA MET A 49 9.10 16.47 25.29
C MET A 49 8.51 15.06 25.14
N ALA A 50 7.73 14.85 24.08
CA ALA A 50 7.13 13.54 23.81
C ALA A 50 8.21 12.56 23.35
N GLU A 51 8.24 11.38 23.97
CA GLU A 51 9.07 10.27 23.50
C GLU A 51 8.31 9.49 22.42
N GLN A 52 9.01 9.13 21.33
CA GLN A 52 8.41 8.33 20.27
C GLN A 52 8.14 6.92 20.79
N ALA A 53 6.89 6.46 20.66
CA ALA A 53 6.54 5.08 20.90
C ALA A 53 7.13 4.19 19.78
N VAL A 54 8.26 3.54 20.03
CA VAL A 54 8.89 2.63 19.06
C VAL A 54 8.01 1.40 18.82
N CYS A 55 7.95 0.89 17.59
CA CYS A 55 7.27 -0.35 17.24
C CYS A 55 7.85 -1.54 18.02
N LYS A 56 7.12 -2.01 19.03
CA LYS A 56 7.51 -3.14 19.87
C LYS A 56 6.27 -3.89 20.40
N PRO A 57 6.41 -5.15 20.83
CA PRO A 57 5.33 -5.83 21.53
C PRO A 57 4.90 -5.03 22.76
N SER A 58 3.62 -4.71 22.84
CA SER A 58 3.03 -3.94 23.94
C SER A 58 1.77 -4.63 24.45
N LEU A 59 1.50 -4.49 25.73
CA LEU A 59 0.29 -5.08 26.34
C LEU A 59 -0.95 -4.38 25.77
N LYS A 60 -1.72 -5.10 24.97
CA LYS A 60 -3.04 -4.68 24.48
C LYS A 60 -4.12 -5.55 25.08
N VAL A 61 -5.28 -4.95 25.31
CA VAL A 61 -6.47 -5.66 25.77
C VAL A 61 -7.12 -6.32 24.56
N VAL A 62 -7.29 -7.64 24.61
CA VAL A 62 -7.93 -8.44 23.56
C VAL A 62 -9.12 -9.18 24.19
N PRO A 63 -10.29 -9.24 23.51
CA PRO A 63 -11.42 -10.05 23.99
C PRO A 63 -11.01 -11.51 24.09
N THR A 64 -11.42 -12.19 25.17
CA THR A 64 -11.12 -13.62 25.35
C THR A 64 -12.02 -14.51 24.51
N TYR A 65 -13.21 -14.04 24.15
CA TYR A 65 -14.16 -14.75 23.32
C TYR A 65 -15.15 -13.76 22.69
N GLU A 66 -15.59 -14.04 21.46
CA GLU A 66 -16.67 -13.29 20.81
C GLU A 66 -17.99 -14.02 21.04
N PRO A 67 -18.94 -13.45 21.80
CA PRO A 67 -20.15 -14.16 22.17
C PRO A 67 -21.04 -14.38 20.95
N ASN A 68 -21.13 -15.63 20.49
CA ASN A 68 -22.15 -16.04 19.52
C ASN A 68 -23.54 -16.16 20.18
N ASP A 69 -23.57 -16.45 21.48
CA ASP A 69 -24.80 -16.60 22.28
C ASP A 69 -24.84 -15.61 23.45
N PRO A 70 -25.86 -14.75 23.57
CA PRO A 70 -25.96 -13.77 24.66
C PRO A 70 -26.25 -14.40 26.02
N SER A 71 -26.69 -15.66 26.05
CA SER A 71 -26.96 -16.42 27.28
C SER A 71 -25.69 -16.98 27.93
N ILE A 72 -24.52 -16.85 27.29
CA ILE A 72 -23.25 -17.39 27.81
C ILE A 72 -22.35 -16.23 28.23
N PHE A 73 -21.90 -16.29 29.48
CA PHE A 73 -21.01 -15.33 30.09
C PHE A 73 -19.61 -15.93 30.26
N PHE A 74 -18.60 -15.17 29.84
CA PHE A 74 -17.19 -15.55 29.92
C PHE A 74 -16.46 -14.65 30.92
N PHE A 75 -15.66 -15.25 31.81
CA PHE A 75 -14.83 -14.53 32.78
C PHE A 75 -13.36 -14.97 32.74
N PRO A 76 -12.40 -14.04 32.60
CA PRO A 76 -12.58 -12.62 32.31
C PRO A 76 -13.06 -12.38 30.86
N ARG A 77 -13.75 -11.25 30.60
CA ARG A 77 -14.22 -10.88 29.24
C ARG A 77 -13.11 -10.44 28.29
N CYS A 78 -12.00 -9.96 28.84
CA CYS A 78 -10.83 -9.55 28.08
C CYS A 78 -9.58 -9.86 28.88
N THR A 79 -8.47 -10.07 28.16
CA THR A 79 -7.16 -10.33 28.76
C THR A 79 -6.12 -9.40 28.14
N ARG A 80 -4.99 -9.22 28.82
CA ARG A 80 -3.86 -8.44 28.30
C ARG A 80 -2.86 -9.39 27.66
N VAL A 81 -2.59 -9.20 26.39
CA VAL A 81 -1.59 -9.96 25.64
C VAL A 81 -0.64 -9.02 24.92
N ASN A 82 0.58 -9.49 24.66
CA ASN A 82 1.53 -8.74 23.86
C ASN A 82 1.07 -8.74 22.41
N ARG A 83 0.83 -7.54 21.88
CA ARG A 83 0.53 -7.30 20.47
C ARG A 83 1.43 -6.20 19.93
N CYS A 84 1.75 -6.26 18.66
CA CYS A 84 2.55 -5.22 18.03
C CYS A 84 1.84 -3.86 18.09
N GLY A 85 2.58 -2.84 18.49
CA GLY A 85 2.07 -1.48 18.65
C GLY A 85 3.20 -0.47 18.73
N GLY A 86 2.84 0.80 18.56
CA GLY A 86 3.78 1.90 18.44
C GLY A 86 3.72 2.54 17.06
N CYS A 87 4.66 3.45 16.84
CA CYS A 87 4.75 4.28 15.66
C CYS A 87 6.04 3.94 14.89
N CYS A 88 5.92 3.89 13.57
CA CYS A 88 7.07 3.86 12.66
C CYS A 88 7.42 5.30 12.24
N GLY A 89 8.64 5.52 11.74
CA GLY A 89 9.11 6.87 11.37
C GLY A 89 8.38 7.51 10.19
N ASN A 90 7.76 6.70 9.33
CA ASN A 90 7.04 7.16 8.13
C ASN A 90 5.58 6.70 8.18
N GLN A 91 4.68 7.53 7.63
CA GLN A 91 3.25 7.22 7.53
C GLN A 91 2.94 6.05 6.57
N LEU A 92 3.85 5.73 5.65
CA LEU A 92 3.71 4.61 4.71
C LEU A 92 4.01 3.24 5.36
N LEU A 93 4.51 3.25 6.60
CA LEU A 93 4.86 2.06 7.35
C LEU A 93 3.83 1.79 8.46
N SER A 94 3.52 0.51 8.66
CA SER A 94 2.70 0.02 9.76
C SER A 94 3.50 -0.94 10.63
N CYS A 95 3.24 -0.92 11.93
CA CYS A 95 3.85 -1.85 12.89
C CYS A 95 3.11 -3.18 12.84
N GLU A 96 3.70 -4.17 12.18
CA GLU A 96 3.13 -5.51 12.00
C GLU A 96 3.92 -6.57 12.80
N ALA A 97 3.27 -7.70 13.07
CA ALA A 97 3.90 -8.83 13.73
C ALA A 97 4.75 -9.64 12.74
N LYS A 98 6.02 -9.84 13.08
CA LYS A 98 6.94 -10.72 12.33
C LYS A 98 6.87 -12.16 12.82
N LYS A 99 6.67 -12.33 14.13
CA LYS A 99 6.56 -13.64 14.77
C LYS A 99 5.46 -13.60 15.82
N THR A 100 4.50 -14.49 15.66
CA THR A 100 3.36 -14.68 16.54
C THR A 100 3.39 -16.11 17.09
N GLU A 101 3.00 -16.26 18.35
CA GLU A 101 2.94 -17.51 19.09
C GLU A 101 1.56 -17.62 19.74
N THR A 102 0.91 -18.75 19.58
CA THR A 102 -0.41 -18.99 20.17
C THR A 102 -0.24 -19.45 21.62
N GLN A 103 -0.85 -18.73 22.54
CA GLN A 103 -0.87 -19.07 23.97
C GLN A 103 -2.28 -19.47 24.40
N ASN A 104 -2.38 -20.49 25.23
CA ASN A 104 -3.64 -21.03 25.72
C ASN A 104 -4.02 -20.37 27.05
N PHE A 105 -5.18 -19.73 27.10
CA PHE A 105 -5.72 -19.10 28.30
C PHE A 105 -6.93 -19.86 28.82
N GLU A 106 -6.99 -20.09 30.13
CA GLU A 106 -8.14 -20.71 30.77
C GLU A 106 -9.15 -19.63 31.20
N ILE A 107 -10.40 -19.76 30.74
CA ILE A 107 -11.51 -18.87 31.08
C ILE A 107 -12.65 -19.66 31.72
N VAL A 108 -13.44 -18.99 32.55
CA VAL A 108 -14.63 -19.55 33.16
C VAL A 108 -15.84 -19.25 32.28
N VAL A 109 -16.67 -20.28 32.07
CA VAL A 109 -17.94 -20.18 31.33
C VAL A 109 -19.09 -20.33 32.31
N ALA A 110 -20.03 -19.39 32.27
CA ALA A 110 -21.28 -19.46 33.01
C ALA A 110 -22.46 -19.22 32.06
N LYS A 111 -23.54 -19.98 32.22
CA LYS A 111 -24.75 -19.85 31.39
C LYS A 111 -25.84 -19.17 32.19
N PHE A 112 -26.53 -18.22 31.57
CA PHE A 112 -27.69 -17.56 32.11
C PHE A 112 -28.93 -18.44 31.91
N MET A 113 -29.55 -18.87 33.01
CA MET A 113 -30.80 -19.62 33.01
C MET A 113 -31.88 -18.81 33.69
N GLY A 114 -32.36 -17.77 32.99
CA GLY A 114 -33.50 -16.94 33.38
C GLY A 114 -33.23 -15.98 34.54
N ASP A 115 -32.95 -16.52 35.72
CA ASP A 115 -32.86 -15.75 36.98
C ASP A 115 -31.49 -15.89 37.68
N ARG A 116 -30.65 -16.82 37.21
CA ARG A 116 -29.32 -17.07 37.78
C ARG A 116 -28.29 -17.48 36.72
N PHE A 117 -27.03 -17.20 37.03
CA PHE A 117 -25.89 -17.76 36.29
C PHE A 117 -25.52 -19.13 36.88
N GLU A 118 -25.42 -20.13 36.02
CA GLU A 118 -24.91 -21.45 36.36
C GLU A 118 -23.49 -21.62 35.81
N TYR A 119 -22.57 -22.05 36.65
CA TYR A 119 -21.20 -22.35 36.25
C TYR A 119 -21.17 -23.60 35.37
N GLN A 120 -20.71 -23.46 34.12
CA GLN A 120 -20.63 -24.55 33.16
C GLN A 120 -19.25 -25.24 33.17
N GLY A 121 -18.22 -24.55 33.64
CA GLY A 121 -16.87 -25.10 33.69
C GLY A 121 -15.80 -24.09 33.30
N LYS A 122 -14.61 -24.63 33.06
CA LYS A 122 -13.48 -23.89 32.47
C LYS A 122 -13.28 -24.31 31.03
N GLN A 123 -12.96 -23.34 30.18
CA GLN A 123 -12.66 -23.54 28.77
C GLN A 123 -11.29 -22.95 28.47
N VAL A 124 -10.51 -23.64 27.64
CA VAL A 124 -9.23 -23.14 27.16
C VAL A 124 -9.44 -22.44 25.83
N VAL A 125 -8.99 -21.19 25.71
CA VAL A 125 -9.04 -20.41 24.48
C VAL A 125 -7.62 -20.11 23.99
N PRO A 126 -7.28 -20.50 22.74
CA PRO A 126 -6.02 -20.10 22.12
C PRO A 126 -6.09 -18.62 21.71
N ILE A 127 -5.12 -17.82 22.17
CA ILE A 127 -4.97 -16.41 21.81
C ILE A 127 -3.57 -16.17 21.27
N ASP A 128 -3.49 -15.51 20.12
CA ASP A 128 -2.22 -15.18 19.48
C ASP A 128 -1.51 -14.02 20.17
N VAL A 129 -0.22 -14.23 20.46
CA VAL A 129 0.68 -13.31 21.14
C VAL A 129 1.87 -12.99 20.24
N ASP A 130 2.15 -11.70 20.04
CA ASP A 130 3.25 -11.25 19.19
C ASP A 130 4.55 -11.19 19.98
N THR A 131 5.59 -11.89 19.51
CA THR A 131 6.92 -11.92 20.14
C THR A 131 7.91 -10.98 19.48
N LYS A 132 7.76 -10.72 18.17
CA LYS A 132 8.61 -9.81 17.40
C LYS A 132 7.77 -8.95 16.47
N CYS A 133 8.08 -7.65 16.43
CA CYS A 133 7.43 -6.66 15.58
C CYS A 133 8.43 -6.03 14.62
N GLU A 134 7.95 -5.63 13.46
CA GLU A 134 8.74 -4.91 12.47
C GLU A 134 7.86 -3.86 11.75
N CYS A 135 8.50 -2.79 11.29
CA CYS A 135 7.82 -1.78 10.47
C CYS A 135 7.80 -2.26 9.02
N ASN A 136 6.63 -2.64 8.52
CA ASN A 136 6.42 -3.06 7.15
C ASN A 136 5.65 -2.00 6.37
N CYS A 137 5.77 -2.02 5.05
CA CYS A 137 4.97 -1.17 4.17
C CYS A 137 3.48 -1.52 4.30
N ILE A 138 2.62 -0.50 4.38
CA ILE A 138 1.16 -0.68 4.39
C ILE A 138 0.70 -1.35 3.08
N ILE A 139 1.24 -0.88 1.96
CA ILE A 139 0.97 -1.43 0.63
C ILE A 139 1.87 -2.64 0.43
N LYS A 140 1.26 -3.76 0.09
CA LYS A 140 1.93 -5.03 -0.22
C LYS A 140 2.07 -5.18 -1.74
N PRO A 141 3.01 -6.01 -2.22
CA PRO A 141 3.14 -6.28 -3.65
C PRO A 141 1.85 -6.88 -4.26
N SER A 142 1.03 -7.55 -3.45
CA SER A 142 -0.29 -8.07 -3.85
C SER A 142 -1.32 -6.98 -4.15
N ASP A 143 -1.14 -5.79 -3.58
CA ASP A 143 -2.08 -4.67 -3.74
C ASP A 143 -1.78 -3.87 -5.02
N CYS A 144 -0.65 -4.14 -5.67
CA CYS A 144 -0.30 -3.51 -6.94
C CYS A 144 -1.02 -4.19 -8.12
N THR A 145 -1.44 -3.38 -9.10
CA THR A 145 -2.02 -3.91 -10.35
C THR A 145 -0.94 -4.51 -11.27
N PRO A 146 -1.29 -5.39 -12.23
CA PRO A 146 -0.31 -6.01 -13.14
C PRO A 146 0.51 -5.02 -14.00
N LYS A 147 0.03 -3.78 -14.14
CA LYS A 147 0.71 -2.69 -14.88
C LYS A 147 1.67 -1.89 -13.99
N GLN A 148 1.76 -2.23 -12.71
CA GLN A 148 2.58 -1.57 -11.70
C GLN A 148 3.71 -2.49 -11.23
N ILE A 149 4.79 -1.85 -10.82
CA ILE A 149 5.95 -2.48 -10.19
C ILE A 149 6.04 -1.95 -8.76
N TYR A 150 6.03 -2.86 -7.80
CA TYR A 150 6.20 -2.54 -6.38
C TYR A 150 7.65 -2.17 -6.07
N LYS A 151 7.87 -0.98 -5.50
CA LYS A 151 9.18 -0.55 -5.02
C LYS A 151 9.25 -0.68 -3.49
N PRO A 152 10.01 -1.66 -2.94
CA PRO A 152 10.04 -1.92 -1.51
C PRO A 152 10.69 -0.79 -0.69
N ALA A 153 11.66 -0.07 -1.26
CA ALA A 153 12.35 1.03 -0.56
C ALA A 153 11.45 2.26 -0.32
N GLU A 154 10.46 2.47 -1.20
CA GLU A 154 9.54 3.62 -1.15
C GLU A 154 8.15 3.22 -0.65
N CYS A 155 7.91 1.93 -0.37
CA CYS A 155 6.59 1.39 0.01
C CYS A 155 5.46 1.80 -0.95
N LYS A 156 5.73 1.84 -2.26
CA LYS A 156 4.78 2.36 -3.26
C LYS A 156 4.78 1.54 -4.54
N CYS A 157 3.59 1.36 -5.11
CA CYS A 157 3.42 0.84 -6.46
C CYS A 157 3.71 1.96 -7.48
N THR A 158 4.61 1.70 -8.43
CA THR A 158 4.93 2.64 -9.52
C THR A 158 4.50 2.07 -10.85
N CYS A 159 3.86 2.88 -11.69
CA CYS A 159 3.47 2.47 -13.03
C CYS A 159 4.70 2.22 -13.92
N THR A 160 4.68 1.13 -14.68
CA THR A 160 5.75 0.82 -15.64
C THR A 160 5.76 1.83 -16.80
N ASN A 161 4.59 2.30 -17.22
CA ASN A 161 4.42 3.20 -18.36
C ASN A 161 4.67 4.66 -17.98
N GLN A 162 5.95 5.02 -17.80
CA GLN A 162 6.33 6.39 -17.46
C GLN A 162 6.20 7.36 -18.64
N ASP A 163 6.36 6.87 -19.87
CA ASP A 163 6.27 7.69 -21.08
C ASP A 163 4.84 8.19 -21.32
N GLU A 164 3.82 7.33 -21.15
CA GLU A 164 2.42 7.77 -21.23
C GLU A 164 2.06 8.76 -20.12
N ARG A 165 2.61 8.56 -18.92
CA ARG A 165 2.41 9.50 -17.82
C ARG A 165 2.97 10.88 -18.14
N GLN A 166 4.16 10.96 -18.74
CA GLN A 166 4.75 12.23 -19.14
C GLN A 166 3.90 12.93 -20.21
N LYS A 167 3.56 12.22 -21.29
CA LYS A 167 2.68 12.74 -22.36
C LYS A 167 1.31 13.17 -21.84
N CYS A 168 0.77 12.47 -20.85
CA CYS A 168 -0.49 12.83 -20.21
C CYS A 168 -0.39 14.16 -19.47
N ASN A 169 0.69 14.36 -18.71
CA ASN A 169 0.90 15.56 -17.91
C ASN A 169 1.27 16.80 -18.74
N GLU A 170 1.74 16.61 -19.98
CA GLU A 170 1.96 17.72 -20.93
C GLU A 170 0.63 18.41 -21.33
N HIS A 171 -0.49 17.69 -21.26
CA HIS A 171 -1.80 18.23 -21.58
C HIS A 171 -2.57 18.67 -20.31
N GLU A 172 -2.97 19.94 -20.26
CA GLU A 172 -3.69 20.51 -19.11
C GLU A 172 -5.11 19.95 -18.89
N GLU A 173 -5.75 19.46 -19.95
CA GLU A 173 -7.11 18.90 -19.91
C GLU A 173 -7.14 17.42 -19.46
N LYS A 174 -5.96 16.80 -19.27
CA LYS A 174 -5.81 15.39 -18.89
C LYS A 174 -5.30 15.24 -17.46
N THR A 175 -5.52 14.06 -16.89
CA THR A 175 -5.09 13.70 -15.54
C THR A 175 -4.66 12.25 -15.53
N TRP A 176 -3.53 11.99 -14.87
CA TRP A 176 -2.97 10.65 -14.74
C TRP A 176 -3.53 9.95 -13.51
N ASP A 177 -4.13 8.78 -13.69
CA ASP A 177 -4.51 7.90 -12.59
C ASP A 177 -3.34 7.00 -12.20
N SER A 178 -2.82 7.19 -10.99
CA SER A 178 -1.72 6.38 -10.46
C SER A 178 -2.10 4.94 -10.12
N ILE A 179 -3.39 4.63 -9.92
CA ILE A 179 -3.88 3.30 -9.54
C ILE A 179 -4.02 2.41 -10.78
N ASN A 180 -4.69 2.93 -11.81
CA ASN A 180 -4.93 2.20 -13.06
C ASN A 180 -3.80 2.35 -14.09
N CYS A 181 -2.86 3.27 -13.85
CA CYS A 181 -1.77 3.61 -14.77
C CYS A 181 -2.32 3.98 -16.15
N SER A 182 -3.32 4.85 -16.17
CA SER A 182 -3.98 5.32 -17.38
C SER A 182 -4.15 6.83 -17.36
N CYS A 183 -4.08 7.42 -18.55
CA CYS A 183 -4.40 8.82 -18.75
C CYS A 183 -5.91 8.96 -19.00
N SER A 184 -6.55 9.89 -18.30
CA SER A 184 -7.98 10.16 -18.44
C SER A 184 -8.22 11.66 -18.54
N CYS A 185 -9.29 12.06 -19.21
CA CYS A 185 -9.68 13.46 -19.30
C CYS A 185 -10.21 13.94 -17.96
N ARG A 186 -9.92 15.19 -17.59
CA ARG A 186 -10.33 15.77 -16.31
C ARG A 186 -11.85 15.83 -16.16
N ASN A 187 -12.54 16.18 -17.24
CA ASN A 187 -13.99 16.33 -17.29
C ASN A 187 -14.57 15.54 -18.47
N PRO A 188 -14.80 14.22 -18.33
CA PRO A 188 -15.46 13.43 -19.36
C PRO A 188 -16.95 13.79 -19.42
N HIS A 189 -17.47 14.03 -20.62
CA HIS A 189 -18.87 14.37 -20.86
C HIS A 189 -19.46 13.58 -22.04
N GLU A 190 -20.77 13.38 -22.00
CA GLU A 190 -21.50 12.75 -23.11
C GLU A 190 -21.77 13.77 -24.21
N CYS A 191 -21.44 13.41 -25.45
CA CYS A 191 -21.62 14.27 -26.61
C CYS A 191 -23.06 14.20 -27.16
N SER A 192 -23.48 15.26 -27.86
CA SER A 192 -24.78 15.31 -28.55
C SER A 192 -24.85 14.33 -29.75
N THR A 193 -26.07 13.99 -30.20
CA THR A 193 -26.30 13.03 -31.29
C THR A 193 -25.48 13.34 -32.55
N GLY A 194 -24.74 12.35 -33.06
CA GLY A 194 -23.86 12.48 -34.23
C GLY A 194 -22.39 12.81 -33.91
N TRP A 195 -22.07 13.01 -32.64
CA TRP A 195 -20.71 13.25 -32.14
C TRP A 195 -20.27 12.12 -31.21
N PHE A 196 -18.98 11.79 -31.21
CA PHE A 196 -18.38 10.86 -30.26
C PHE A 196 -17.33 11.58 -29.41
N TYR A 197 -17.18 11.16 -28.16
CA TYR A 197 -16.19 11.74 -27.25
C TYR A 197 -14.84 11.06 -27.49
N ASP A 198 -13.84 11.81 -27.96
CA ASP A 198 -12.47 11.30 -28.09
C ASP A 198 -11.72 11.48 -26.76
N GLN A 199 -11.22 10.37 -26.22
CA GLN A 199 -10.41 10.35 -25.00
C GLN A 199 -9.01 10.93 -25.21
N ASN A 200 -8.55 11.05 -26.46
CA ASN A 200 -7.24 11.63 -26.77
C ASN A 200 -7.28 13.15 -26.87
N THR A 201 -8.32 13.74 -27.46
CA THR A 201 -8.47 15.22 -27.52
C THR A 201 -9.32 15.78 -26.39
N CYS A 202 -10.00 14.92 -25.61
CA CYS A 202 -10.94 15.30 -24.55
C CYS A 202 -12.09 16.18 -25.06
N ARG A 203 -12.49 15.98 -26.32
CA ARG A 203 -13.48 16.79 -27.03
C ARG A 203 -14.44 15.91 -27.80
N CYS A 204 -15.60 16.48 -28.11
CA CYS A 204 -16.57 15.84 -28.99
C CYS A 204 -16.16 16.07 -30.44
N GLU A 205 -15.94 14.99 -31.19
CA GLU A 205 -15.64 15.02 -32.61
C GLU A 205 -16.80 14.44 -33.42
N GLN A 206 -17.00 14.96 -34.64
CA GLN A 206 -18.08 14.47 -35.51
C GLN A 206 -17.71 13.07 -36.00
N LEU A 207 -18.66 12.15 -35.96
CA LEU A 207 -18.50 10.89 -36.68
C LEU A 207 -18.29 11.24 -38.17
N PRO A 208 -17.25 10.71 -38.83
CA PRO A 208 -17.10 10.87 -40.26
C PRO A 208 -18.28 10.15 -40.93
N LEU A 209 -19.35 10.90 -41.18
CA LEU A 209 -20.41 10.48 -42.09
C LEU A 209 -19.71 10.31 -43.44
N SER A 210 -19.41 9.08 -43.84
CA SER A 210 -18.88 8.79 -45.17
C SER A 210 -19.92 9.19 -46.20
N ARG A 211 -19.95 10.47 -46.57
CA ARG A 211 -20.78 11.03 -47.65
C ARG A 211 -20.34 10.56 -49.04
N SER A 212 -19.74 9.38 -49.16
CA SER A 212 -19.04 8.93 -50.38
C SER A 212 -19.41 7.53 -50.87
N TRP A 213 -20.14 6.69 -50.11
CA TRP A 213 -20.49 5.35 -50.64
C TRP A 213 -21.75 5.26 -51.51
N PHE A 214 -22.53 6.33 -51.67
CA PHE A 214 -23.73 6.31 -52.53
C PHE A 214 -23.61 7.14 -53.82
N SER A 215 -22.45 7.71 -54.14
CA SER A 215 -22.31 8.59 -55.32
C SER A 215 -21.54 8.01 -56.51
N SER A 216 -21.26 6.70 -56.53
CA SER A 216 -20.58 6.07 -57.69
C SER A 216 -21.07 4.67 -58.08
N VAL A 217 -22.30 4.29 -57.73
CA VAL A 217 -22.98 3.14 -58.37
C VAL A 217 -23.79 3.61 -59.58
N THR A 218 -23.12 4.21 -60.56
CA THR A 218 -23.61 4.30 -61.94
C THR A 218 -22.53 4.01 -62.99
N ARG A 219 -21.33 3.56 -62.58
CA ARG A 219 -20.39 2.92 -63.51
C ARG A 219 -20.26 1.44 -63.20
N GLU A 220 -21.13 0.68 -63.85
CA GLU A 220 -20.82 -0.58 -64.53
C GLU A 220 -19.66 -1.39 -63.92
N THR A 221 -19.88 -1.91 -62.72
CA THR A 221 -19.21 -3.15 -62.29
C THR A 221 -20.32 -4.17 -62.09
N GLY A 222 -20.28 -5.25 -62.89
CA GLY A 222 -21.32 -6.27 -63.00
C GLY A 222 -21.50 -7.18 -61.78
N TYR A 223 -21.41 -6.63 -60.57
CA TYR A 223 -21.70 -7.36 -59.33
C TYR A 223 -23.16 -7.12 -58.93
N ARG A 224 -24.00 -8.09 -59.29
CA ARG A 224 -25.43 -8.15 -58.97
C ARG A 224 -25.64 -8.49 -57.49
N PHE A 225 -25.49 -7.52 -56.58
CA PHE A 225 -25.97 -7.62 -55.19
C PHE A 225 -27.42 -7.11 -55.07
N GLY A 226 -28.29 -7.59 -55.94
CA GLY A 226 -29.72 -7.29 -55.91
C GLY A 226 -30.51 -8.58 -55.75
N GLN A 227 -31.22 -8.70 -54.64
CA GLN A 227 -32.21 -9.73 -54.28
C GLN A 227 -31.68 -10.97 -53.54
N THR A 228 -31.52 -10.84 -52.23
CA THR A 228 -31.96 -11.89 -51.31
C THR A 228 -32.84 -11.25 -50.24
N GLN A 229 -34.15 -11.39 -50.39
CA GLN A 229 -35.09 -11.13 -49.30
C GLN A 229 -34.74 -12.10 -48.17
N ARG A 230 -34.45 -11.57 -46.98
CA ARG A 230 -34.26 -12.35 -45.76
C ARG A 230 -35.65 -12.86 -45.33
N PRO A 231 -35.92 -14.18 -45.28
CA PRO A 231 -37.20 -14.66 -44.76
C PRO A 231 -37.34 -14.29 -43.28
N GLU A 232 -38.54 -13.86 -42.88
CA GLU A 232 -38.87 -13.26 -41.57
C GLU A 232 -38.65 -14.18 -40.34
N ASN A 233 -38.25 -15.44 -40.53
CA ASN A 233 -38.07 -16.41 -39.45
C ASN A 233 -36.71 -17.13 -39.51
N ALA A 234 -35.62 -16.36 -39.44
CA ALA A 234 -34.28 -16.92 -39.19
C ALA A 234 -33.71 -16.30 -37.90
N PRO A 235 -33.39 -17.11 -36.86
CA PRO A 235 -32.80 -16.59 -35.64
C PRO A 235 -31.45 -15.92 -35.94
N PRO A 236 -31.05 -14.89 -35.19
CA PRO A 236 -29.76 -14.24 -35.38
C PRO A 236 -28.65 -15.27 -35.20
N VAL A 237 -27.74 -15.33 -36.18
CA VAL A 237 -26.49 -16.10 -36.04
C VAL A 237 -25.64 -15.36 -35.01
N ILE A 238 -25.66 -15.84 -33.77
CA ILE A 238 -24.73 -15.41 -32.73
C ILE A 238 -23.40 -16.10 -33.03
N ILE A 239 -22.47 -15.38 -33.63
CA ILE A 239 -21.09 -15.85 -33.77
C ILE A 239 -20.46 -15.72 -32.38
N ALA A 240 -20.31 -16.85 -31.69
CA ALA A 240 -19.56 -16.88 -30.44
C ALA A 240 -18.09 -16.55 -30.74
N LEU A 241 -17.56 -15.48 -30.15
CA LEU A 241 -16.13 -15.19 -30.13
C LEU A 241 -15.45 -16.16 -29.15
N SER A 242 -15.35 -17.43 -29.54
CA SER A 242 -14.57 -18.45 -28.83
C SER A 242 -13.46 -18.96 -29.75
N ASP A 243 -12.58 -18.05 -30.17
CA ASP A 243 -11.40 -18.36 -30.99
C ASP A 243 -10.12 -18.28 -30.13
N ALA A 244 -10.07 -19.09 -29.08
CA ALA A 244 -8.83 -19.32 -28.33
C ALA A 244 -7.87 -20.29 -29.06
N ASP A 245 -8.35 -20.96 -30.12
CA ASP A 245 -7.62 -22.01 -30.85
C ASP A 245 -7.31 -21.65 -32.32
N ASP A 246 -7.23 -20.36 -32.70
CA ASP A 246 -6.72 -20.01 -34.04
C ASP A 246 -5.19 -20.21 -34.10
N PRO A 247 -4.67 -21.17 -34.89
CA PRO A 247 -3.24 -21.43 -35.00
C PRO A 247 -2.43 -20.24 -35.53
N ARG A 248 -3.08 -19.19 -36.08
CA ARG A 248 -2.42 -17.97 -36.57
C ARG A 248 -1.99 -17.00 -35.46
N ARG A 249 -2.45 -17.17 -34.21
CA ARG A 249 -2.11 -16.29 -33.07
C ARG A 249 -0.95 -16.79 -32.19
N LYS A 250 -0.28 -17.89 -32.56
CA LYS A 250 0.88 -18.36 -31.79
C LYS A 250 2.14 -17.51 -32.09
N PRO A 251 2.89 -17.06 -31.07
CA PRO A 251 4.17 -16.37 -31.26
C PRO A 251 5.15 -17.26 -32.04
N LYS A 252 5.84 -16.70 -33.03
CA LYS A 252 6.96 -17.39 -33.69
C LYS A 252 8.12 -17.54 -32.70
N PRO A 253 8.83 -18.68 -32.68
CA PRO A 253 10.04 -18.81 -31.86
C PRO A 253 11.12 -17.86 -32.36
N ASP A 254 11.91 -17.31 -31.43
CA ASP A 254 13.02 -16.41 -31.73
C ASP A 254 14.11 -17.15 -32.53
N PRO A 255 14.79 -16.47 -33.47
CA PRO A 255 15.83 -17.09 -34.28
C PRO A 255 17.06 -17.43 -33.44
N GLU A 256 17.51 -18.69 -33.50
CA GLU A 256 18.81 -19.10 -32.97
C GLU A 256 19.95 -18.43 -33.75
N TYR A 257 20.78 -17.68 -33.04
CA TYR A 257 22.01 -17.11 -33.58
C TYR A 257 23.12 -18.18 -33.50
N LYS A 258 23.67 -18.58 -34.64
CA LYS A 258 24.90 -19.38 -34.75
C LYS A 258 26.10 -18.48 -35.01
#